data_AF-A0A955T4V8-F1
#
_entry.id   AF-A0A955T4V8-F1
#
_cell.length_a   1.000
_cell.length_b   1.000
_cell.length_c   1.000
_cell.angle_alpha   90.00
_cell.angle_beta   90.00
_cell.angle_gamma   90.00
#
_symmetry.space_group_name_H-M   'P 1'
#
loop_
_entity.id
_entity.type
_entity.pdbx_description
1 polymer ?
#
loop_
_entity_poly.entity_id
_entity_poly.type
_entity_poly.pdbx_seq_one_letter_code
_entity_poly.pdbx_strand_id
1 'polypeptide(L)' 'MQAWADDAGASNRPNILFAIADDWSYGHAGAYGCSWVETPSFDRLAEGGILFRNAYTPNAKCAPSRAIILTG' A
#
# COMPACT_ATOMS: atom_id res chain seq x y z
N MET A 1 17.19 9.44 -18.08
CA MET A 1 15.73 9.43 -17.81
C MET A 1 15.07 8.61 -18.88
N GLN A 2 14.70 7.37 -18.57
CA GLN A 2 14.06 6.48 -19.53
C GLN A 2 12.55 6.59 -19.31
N ALA A 3 11.85 7.14 -20.30
CA ALA A 3 10.40 7.22 -20.30
C ALA A 3 9.82 5.80 -20.35
N TRP A 4 8.88 5.49 -19.46
CA TRP A 4 8.03 4.32 -19.62
C TRP A 4 7.13 4.56 -20.83
N ALA A 5 7.10 3.60 -21.75
CA ALA A 5 6.28 3.70 -22.94
C ALA A 5 4.81 3.62 -22.54
N ASP A 6 4.04 4.65 -22.89
CA ASP A 6 2.58 4.60 -22.88
C ASP A 6 2.15 3.71 -24.06
N ASP A 7 1.75 2.48 -23.75
CA ASP A 7 1.16 1.58 -24.73
C ASP A 7 -0.23 2.12 -25.10
N ALA A 8 -0.28 2.93 -26.17
CA ALA A 8 -1.47 3.60 -26.70
C ALA A 8 -2.56 2.64 -27.24
N GLY A 9 -2.49 1.35 -26.89
CA GLY A 9 -3.45 0.30 -27.25
C GLY A 9 -3.94 -0.54 -26.06
N ALA A 10 -3.55 -0.23 -24.82
CA ALA A 10 -4.04 -0.96 -23.66
C ALA A 10 -5.53 -0.65 -23.42
N SER A 11 -6.36 -1.69 -23.41
CA SER A 11 -7.78 -1.66 -23.00
C SER A 11 -8.03 -0.74 -21.80
N ASN A 12 -9.27 -0.30 -21.57
CA ASN A 12 -9.74 0.48 -20.39
C ASN A 12 -9.57 -0.25 -19.01
N ARG A 13 -8.57 -1.13 -18.91
CA ARG A 13 -8.17 -1.89 -17.73
C ARG A 13 -7.08 -1.09 -17.01
N PRO A 14 -7.30 -0.73 -15.74
CA PRO A 14 -6.28 -0.04 -14.97
C PRO A 14 -5.08 -0.95 -14.69
N ASN A 15 -3.90 -0.33 -14.59
CA ASN A 15 -2.73 -0.97 -13.99
C ASN A 15 -2.91 -1.06 -12.47
N ILE A 16 -2.47 -2.17 -11.86
CA ILE A 16 -2.55 -2.38 -10.42
C ILE A 16 -1.13 -2.52 -9.87
N LEU A 17 -0.75 -1.63 -8.96
CA LEU A 17 0.46 -1.72 -8.15
C LEU A 17 0.07 -2.15 -6.73
N PHE A 18 0.53 -3.33 -6.29
CA PHE A 18 0.40 -3.78 -4.92
C PHE A 18 1.73 -3.64 -4.19
N ALA A 19 1.79 -2.76 -3.19
CA ALA A 19 2.96 -2.55 -2.35
C ALA A 19 2.64 -2.92 -0.90
N ILE A 20 3.51 -3.72 -0.29
CA ILE A 20 3.40 -4.17 1.10
C ILE A 20 4.71 -3.88 1.83
N ALA A 21 4.61 -3.46 3.08
CA ALA A 21 5.74 -3.33 3.99
C ALA A 21 5.67 -4.40 5.08
N ASP A 22 6.79 -5.06 5.35
CA ASP A 22 6.88 -6.08 6.39
C ASP A 22 6.94 -5.42 7.77
N ASP A 23 6.32 -6.05 8.76
CA ASP A 23 6.28 -5.60 10.17
C ASP A 23 5.81 -4.14 10.43
N TRP A 24 5.07 -3.54 9.49
CA TRP A 24 4.51 -2.20 9.70
C TRP A 24 3.35 -2.23 10.70
N SER A 25 3.46 -1.51 11.82
CA SER A 25 2.36 -1.35 12.79
C SER A 25 1.44 -0.18 12.44
N TYR A 26 0.13 -0.35 12.64
CA TYR A 26 -0.93 0.62 12.30
C TYR A 26 -0.59 2.10 12.59
N GLY A 27 -0.03 2.41 13.76
CA GLY A 27 0.25 3.79 14.18
C GLY A 27 1.55 4.40 13.64
N HIS A 28 2.32 3.70 12.81
CA HIS A 28 3.64 4.16 12.35
C HIS A 28 3.59 4.83 10.95
N ALA A 29 2.61 5.70 10.73
CA ALA A 29 2.53 6.57 9.54
C ALA A 29 1.97 7.95 9.90
N GLY A 30 2.43 9.00 9.21
CA GLY A 30 1.90 10.36 9.37
C GLY A 30 0.38 10.42 9.14
N ALA A 31 -0.13 9.72 8.12
CA ALA A 31 -1.56 9.60 7.83
C ALA A 31 -2.39 8.95 8.96
N TYR A 32 -1.75 8.19 9.86
CA TYR A 32 -2.37 7.64 11.07
C TYR A 32 -2.09 8.48 12.34
N GLY A 33 -1.46 9.65 12.20
CA GLY A 33 -1.15 10.57 13.30
C GLY A 33 0.22 10.35 13.94
N CYS A 34 1.11 9.57 13.33
CA CYS A 34 2.48 9.41 13.82
C CYS A 34 3.26 10.72 13.65
N SER A 35 3.75 11.31 14.74
CA SER A 35 4.51 12.57 14.70
C SER A 35 6.02 12.39 14.55
N TRP A 36 6.52 11.16 14.54
CA TRP A 36 7.96 10.86 14.66
C TRP A 36 8.50 9.93 13.57
N VAL A 37 7.62 9.41 12.70
CA VAL A 37 8.02 8.65 11.49
C VAL A 37 7.60 9.47 10.27
N GLU A 38 8.54 9.74 9.38
CA GLU A 38 8.29 10.50 8.15
C GLU A 38 7.89 9.55 7.01
N THR A 39 6.63 9.61 6.58
CA THR A 39 6.08 8.76 5.52
C THR A 39 5.51 9.55 4.32
N PRO A 40 6.22 10.56 3.77
CA PRO A 40 5.63 11.56 2.88
C PRO A 40 5.03 10.99 1.58
N SER A 41 5.53 9.86 1.09
CA SER A 41 4.94 9.19 -0.09
C SER A 41 3.68 8.41 0.24
N PHE A 42 3.62 7.75 1.41
CA PHE A 42 2.41 7.08 1.87
C PHE A 42 1.32 8.10 2.24
N ASP A 43 1.70 9.17 2.91
CA ASP A 43 0.77 10.22 3.37
C ASP A 43 0.09 10.90 2.17
N ARG A 44 0.85 11.20 1.11
CA ARG A 44 0.33 11.73 -0.15
C ARG A 44 -0.67 10.79 -0.81
N LEU A 45 -0.41 9.48 -0.79
CA LEU A 45 -1.33 8.47 -1.34
C LEU A 45 -2.61 8.36 -0.51
N ALA A 46 -2.50 8.49 0.81
CA ALA A 46 -3.65 8.47 1.71
C ALA A 46 -4.56 9.71 1.52
N GLU A 47 -3.98 10.89 1.31
CA GLU A 47 -4.73 12.14 1.07
C GLU A 47 -5.49 12.11 -0.28
N GLY A 48 -4.85 11.59 -1.34
CA GLY A 48 -5.46 11.48 -2.66
C GLY A 48 -6.34 10.25 -2.88
N GLY A 49 -6.52 9.41 -1.85
CA GLY A 49 -7.12 8.08 -1.98
C GLY A 49 -8.05 7.71 -0.83
N ILE A 50 -8.02 6.42 -0.46
CA ILE A 50 -8.82 5.87 0.64
C ILE A 50 -7.87 5.34 1.72
N LEU A 51 -8.05 5.80 2.95
CA LEU A 51 -7.30 5.35 4.13
C LEU A 51 -8.18 4.46 5.02
N PHE A 52 -7.79 3.21 5.20
CA PHE A 52 -8.50 2.28 6.07
C PHE A 52 -8.08 2.43 7.53
N ARG A 53 -8.95 2.99 8.38
CA ARG A 53 -8.67 3.08 9.83
C ARG A 53 -8.82 1.76 10.59
N ASN A 54 -9.44 0.76 9.98
CA ASN A 54 -9.72 -0.55 10.58
C ASN A 54 -9.36 -1.68 9.59
N ALA A 55 -8.09 -1.75 9.19
CA ALA A 55 -7.55 -2.86 8.41
C ALA A 55 -6.88 -3.88 9.34
N TYR A 56 -7.26 -5.15 9.24
CA TYR A 56 -6.79 -6.21 10.14
C TYR A 56 -5.98 -7.26 9.39
N THR A 57 -4.92 -7.78 10.02
CA THR A 57 -4.21 -8.98 9.55
C THR A 57 -4.80 -10.21 10.24
N PRO A 58 -5.31 -11.22 9.50
CA PRO A 58 -5.86 -12.42 10.14
C PRO A 58 -4.80 -13.26 10.86
N ASN A 59 -3.53 -13.11 10.46
CA ASN A 59 -2.40 -13.75 11.13
C ASN A 59 -1.20 -12.79 11.17
N ALA A 60 -0.75 -12.43 12.38
CA ALA A 60 0.38 -11.52 12.60
C ALA A 60 1.75 -12.21 12.48
N LYS A 61 1.93 -13.03 11.43
CA LYS A 61 3.22 -13.61 11.02
C LYS A 61 3.40 -13.42 9.53
N CYS A 62 4.62 -13.08 9.12
CA CYS A 62 4.93 -12.65 7.75
C CYS A 62 4.53 -13.70 6.69
N ALA A 63 4.89 -14.97 6.88
CA ALA A 63 4.58 -16.04 5.93
C ALA A 63 3.06 -16.29 5.77
N PRO A 64 2.28 -16.58 6.83
CA PRO A 64 0.84 -16.79 6.69
C PRO A 64 0.08 -15.52 6.29
N SER A 65 0.52 -14.32 6.71
CA SER A 65 -0.08 -13.05 6.26
C SER A 65 0.01 -12.90 4.73
N ARG A 66 1.20 -13.13 4.16
CA ARG A 66 1.38 -13.09 2.70
C ARG A 66 0.65 -14.22 1.98
N ALA A 67 0.57 -15.41 2.58
CA ALA A 67 -0.19 -16.52 2.00
C ALA A 67 -1.66 -16.13 1.78
N ILE A 68 -2.32 -15.58 2.81
CA ILE A 68 -3.72 -15.14 2.76
C ILE A 68 -3.95 -14.04 1.72
N ILE A 69 -3.00 -13.10 1.55
CA ILE A 69 -3.09 -12.07 0.50
C ILE A 69 -3.13 -12.69 -0.90
N LEU A 70 -2.36 -13.76 -1.14
CA LEU A 70 -2.24 -14.39 -2.45
C LEU A 70 -3.37 -15.38 -2.75
N THR A 71 -3.89 -16.05 -1.73
CA THR A 71 -4.88 -17.13 -1.90
C THR A 71 -6.31 -16.72 -1.62
N GLY A 72 -6.52 -15.58 -0.95
CA GLY A 72 -7.76 -15.33 -0.20
C GLY A 72 -7.87 -16.24 1.03
#